data_AF-A0A1M6Q692-F1
#
_entry.id   AF-A0A1M6Q692-F1
#
_cell.length_a   1.000
_cell.length_b   1.000
_cell.length_c   1.000
_cell.angle_alpha   90.00
_cell.angle_beta   90.00
_cell.angle_gamma   90.00
#
_symmetry.space_group_name_H-M   'P 1'
#
loop_
_entity.id
_entity.type
_entity.pdbx_description
1 polymer ?
#
loop_
_entity_poly.entity_id
_entity_poly.type
_entity_poly.pdbx_seq_one_letter_code
_entity_poly.pdbx_strand_id
1 'polypeptide(L)'
;MFDSSDYPRPLDEMLFNTWLEEGRLSKISYQYLLIVWDEFESSYSPVYTEDRDSISQYEPYDNSTGRESLVAVYDLFSESRIYIGQ
;
A
#
# COMPACT_ATOMS: atom_id res chain seq x y z
N MET A 1 7.33 -2.25 -11.63
CA MET A 1 5.96 -1.72 -11.39
C MET A 1 6.06 -0.23 -10.99
N PHE A 2 5.05 0.62 -11.24
CA PHE A 2 5.00 2.07 -10.89
C PHE A 2 5.96 3.04 -11.65
N ASP A 3 5.92 3.04 -12.99
CA ASP A 3 6.70 3.97 -13.84
C ASP A 3 5.89 5.18 -14.35
N SER A 4 4.68 5.42 -13.82
CA SER A 4 3.84 6.55 -14.25
C SER A 4 4.00 7.75 -13.32
N SER A 5 3.98 8.96 -13.92
CA SER A 5 4.07 10.29 -13.30
C SER A 5 3.01 10.62 -12.23
N ASP A 6 2.26 9.62 -11.77
CA ASP A 6 1.22 9.72 -10.75
C ASP A 6 1.78 9.56 -9.32
N TYR A 7 3.00 9.01 -9.19
CA TYR A 7 3.62 8.70 -7.89
C TYR A 7 4.99 9.37 -7.72
N PRO A 8 5.35 9.77 -6.48
CA PRO A 8 6.56 10.54 -6.21
C PRO A 8 7.85 9.75 -6.47
N ARG A 9 7.81 8.41 -6.33
CA ARG A 9 8.93 7.52 -6.69
C ARG A 9 8.47 6.20 -7.30
N PRO A 10 9.30 5.56 -8.15
CA PRO A 10 9.09 4.17 -8.50
C PRO A 10 9.26 3.28 -7.26
N LEU A 11 8.31 2.38 -7.03
CA LEU A 11 8.44 1.35 -5.99
C LEU A 11 9.31 0.21 -6.54
N ASP A 12 10.35 -0.15 -5.81
CA ASP A 12 11.21 -1.27 -6.18
C ASP A 12 10.44 -2.60 -6.12
N GLU A 13 10.57 -3.40 -7.18
CA GLU A 13 9.81 -4.64 -7.32
C GLU A 13 10.29 -5.72 -6.33
N MET A 14 11.58 -5.76 -5.98
CA MET A 14 12.07 -6.69 -4.95
C MET A 14 11.52 -6.30 -3.57
N LEU A 15 11.45 -5.00 -3.27
CA LEU A 15 10.85 -4.51 -2.04
C LEU A 15 9.36 -4.87 -1.95
N PHE A 16 8.62 -4.67 -3.05
CA PHE A 16 7.21 -5.05 -3.13
C PHE A 16 6.98 -6.55 -2.95
N ASN A 17 7.76 -7.40 -3.62
CA ASN A 17 7.67 -8.86 -3.46
C ASN A 17 7.95 -9.26 -2.01
N THR A 18 8.96 -8.67 -1.39
CA THR A 18 9.28 -8.92 0.03
C THR A 18 8.08 -8.62 0.92
N TRP A 19 7.36 -7.51 0.68
CA TRP A 19 6.17 -7.18 1.46
C TRP A 19 5.01 -8.15 1.23
N LEU A 20 4.78 -8.59 -0.01
CA LEU A 20 3.78 -9.61 -0.29
C LEU A 20 4.09 -10.93 0.43
N GLU A 21 5.35 -11.36 0.39
CA GLU A 21 5.81 -12.57 1.05
C GLU A 21 5.66 -12.47 2.57
N GLU A 22 6.12 -11.36 3.18
CA GLU A 22 6.00 -11.13 4.62
C GLU A 22 4.54 -11.07 5.08
N GLY A 23 3.66 -10.42 4.30
CA GLY A 23 2.22 -10.38 4.57
C GLY A 23 1.60 -11.77 4.57
N ARG A 24 1.97 -12.62 3.60
CA ARG A 24 1.50 -14.01 3.48
C ARG A 24 2.08 -14.95 4.54
N LEU A 25 3.34 -14.77 4.90
CA LEU A 25 4.03 -15.57 5.92
C LEU A 25 3.69 -15.13 7.35
N SER A 26 3.01 -13.99 7.49
CA SER A 26 2.58 -13.50 8.79
C SER A 26 1.63 -14.48 9.47
N LYS A 27 1.74 -14.57 10.80
CA LYS A 27 0.83 -15.42 11.60
C LYS A 27 -0.59 -14.87 11.67
N ILE A 28 -0.75 -13.59 11.34
CA ILE A 28 -2.03 -12.88 11.30
C ILE A 28 -2.55 -12.99 9.86
N SER A 29 -3.84 -13.26 9.69
CA SER A 29 -4.44 -13.52 8.38
C SER A 29 -4.73 -12.23 7.63
N TYR A 30 -3.69 -11.42 7.42
CA TYR A 30 -3.77 -10.19 6.65
C TYR A 30 -4.29 -10.50 5.24
N GLN A 31 -5.26 -9.70 4.84
CA GLN A 31 -5.98 -9.86 3.58
C GLN A 31 -5.51 -8.83 2.57
N TYR A 32 -5.10 -7.66 3.06
CA TYR A 32 -4.68 -6.52 2.25
C TYR A 32 -3.31 -5.99 2.67
N LEU A 33 -2.52 -5.62 1.67
CA LEU A 33 -1.29 -4.86 1.78
C LEU A 33 -1.54 -3.45 1.23
N LEU A 34 -1.39 -2.45 2.09
CA LEU A 34 -1.50 -1.04 1.77
C LEU A 34 -0.09 -0.51 1.58
N ILE A 35 0.10 0.21 0.48
CA ILE A 35 1.33 0.94 0.19
C ILE A 35 1.08 2.38 0.57
N VAL A 36 1.71 2.81 1.66
CA VAL A 36 1.59 4.17 2.19
C VAL A 36 2.86 4.94 1.87
N TRP A 37 2.72 6.16 1.37
CA TRP A 37 3.82 7.09 1.20
C TRP A 37 3.95 7.95 2.45
N ASP A 38 5.14 7.95 3.03
CA ASP A 38 5.51 8.89 4.07
C ASP A 38 6.23 10.08 3.43
N GLU A 39 5.63 11.27 3.54
CA GLU A 39 6.16 12.51 2.99
C GLU A 39 7.48 12.93 3.66
N PHE A 40 7.66 12.59 4.95
CA PHE A 40 8.80 13.05 5.75
C PHE A 40 10.06 12.22 5.47
N GLU A 41 9.92 10.90 5.47
CA GLU A 41 10.96 9.94 5.10
C GLU A 41 11.10 9.82 3.57
N SER A 42 10.15 10.39 2.81
CA SER A 42 10.07 10.32 1.35
C SER A 42 10.23 8.87 0.86
N SER A 43 9.54 7.95 1.53
CA SER A 43 9.70 6.50 1.38
C SER A 43 8.35 5.78 1.48
N TYR A 44 8.28 4.61 0.86
CA TYR A 44 7.10 3.76 0.91
C TYR A 44 7.15 2.82 2.13
N SER A 45 6.02 2.68 2.81
CA SER A 45 5.83 1.80 3.97
C SER A 45 4.69 0.80 3.70
N PRO A 46 4.90 -0.49 4.00
CA PRO A 46 3.86 -1.49 3.92
C PRO A 46 2.99 -1.48 5.18
N VAL A 47 1.69 -1.42 5.01
CA VAL A 47 0.72 -1.59 6.10
C VAL A 47 -0.15 -2.79 5.80
N TYR A 48 -0.26 -3.72 6.74
CA TYR A 48 -1.03 -4.94 6.58
C TYR A 48 -2.33 -4.85 7.36
N THR A 49 -3.45 -5.20 6.73
CA THR A 49 -4.77 -5.22 7.39
C THR A 49 -5.59 -6.42 6.94
N GLU A 50 -6.46 -6.88 7.84
CA GLU A 50 -7.41 -7.96 7.59
C GLU A 50 -8.74 -7.41 7.05
N ASP A 51 -9.04 -6.13 7.29
CA ASP A 51 -10.32 -5.51 6.97
C ASP A 51 -10.18 -4.31 6.03
N ARG A 52 -11.15 -4.17 5.12
CA ARG A 52 -11.24 -3.08 4.15
C ARG A 52 -11.61 -1.74 4.81
N ASP A 53 -12.31 -1.76 5.94
CA ASP A 53 -12.69 -0.57 6.72
C ASP A 53 -11.44 0.17 7.22
N SER A 54 -10.42 -0.56 7.67
CA SER A 54 -9.12 0.02 8.05
C SER A 54 -8.44 0.75 6.89
N ILE A 55 -8.73 0.37 5.64
CA ILE A 55 -8.20 1.02 4.45
C ILE A 55 -8.84 2.39 4.25
N SER A 56 -10.14 2.52 4.57
CA SER A 56 -10.87 3.79 4.48
C SER A 56 -10.40 4.83 5.50
N GLN A 57 -9.58 4.43 6.47
CA GLN A 57 -8.97 5.35 7.45
C GLN A 57 -7.81 6.14 6.86
N TYR A 58 -7.25 5.70 5.73
CA TYR A 58 -6.16 6.38 5.04
C TYR A 58 -6.69 7.22 3.90
N GLU A 59 -6.23 8.47 3.83
CA GLU A 59 -6.55 9.36 2.72
C GLU A 59 -5.72 8.99 1.48
N PRO A 60 -6.33 8.93 0.29
CA PRO A 60 -5.60 8.65 -0.94
C PRO A 60 -4.60 9.78 -1.24
N TYR A 61 -3.43 9.44 -1.78
CA TYR A 61 -2.34 10.38 -2.08
C TYR A 61 -2.79 11.62 -2.85
N ASP A 62 -3.75 11.48 -3.76
CA ASP A 62 -4.28 12.60 -4.56
C ASP A 62 -5.01 13.67 -3.72
N ASN A 63 -5.61 13.28 -2.58
CA ASN A 63 -6.37 14.18 -1.70
C ASN A 63 -5.72 14.39 -0.33
N SER A 64 -4.68 13.63 0.00
CA SER A 64 -4.08 13.67 1.31
C SER A 64 -3.24 14.93 1.48
N THR A 65 -3.47 15.65 2.58
CA THR A 65 -2.60 16.75 3.05
C THR A 65 -1.80 16.32 4.29
N GLY A 66 -1.90 15.04 4.64
CA GLY A 66 -1.28 14.43 5.80
C GLY A 66 0.20 14.06 5.58
N ARG A 67 0.83 13.57 6.64
CA ARG A 67 2.20 13.02 6.58
C ARG A 67 2.26 11.69 5.84
N GLU A 68 1.17 10.92 5.94
CA GLU A 68 1.03 9.60 5.38
C GLU A 68 -0.11 9.62 4.37
N SER A 69 0.11 8.94 3.25
CA SER A 69 -0.81 8.97 2.12
C SER A 69 -0.95 7.60 1.49
N LEU A 70 -2.18 7.16 1.25
CA LEU A 70 -2.42 5.87 0.62
C LEU A 70 -2.17 5.95 -0.88
N VAL A 71 -1.20 5.17 -1.34
CA VAL A 71 -0.77 5.15 -2.75
C VAL A 71 -1.45 4.03 -3.50
N ALA A 72 -1.46 2.84 -2.90
CA ALA A 72 -2.07 1.67 -3.50
C ALA A 72 -2.49 0.67 -2.44
N VAL A 73 -3.42 -0.19 -2.83
CA VAL A 73 -3.90 -1.30 -2.01
C VAL A 73 -3.79 -2.55 -2.86
N TYR A 74 -3.29 -3.62 -2.27
CA TYR A 74 -3.14 -4.93 -2.90
C TYR A 74 -3.82 -5.98 -2.05
N ASP A 75 -4.48 -6.91 -2.71
CA ASP A 75 -4.98 -8.12 -2.07
C ASP A 75 -3.85 -9.14 -1.98
N LEU A 76 -3.56 -9.62 -0.77
CA LEU A 76 -2.47 -10.57 -0.53
C LEU A 76 -2.79 -11.95 -1.12
N PHE A 77 -4.06 -12.33 -1.27
CA PHE A 77 -4.43 -13.64 -1.79
C PHE A 77 -4.35 -13.69 -3.32
N SER A 78 -4.84 -12.65 -3.99
CA SER A 78 -4.91 -12.54 -5.45
C SER A 78 -3.72 -11.78 -6.06
N GLU A 79 -2.83 -11.21 -5.24
CA GLU A 79 -1.69 -10.37 -5.67
C GLU A 79 -2.11 -9.23 -6.60
N SER A 80 -3.36 -8.80 -6.46
CA SER A 80 -4.03 -7.89 -7.39
C SER A 80 -4.27 -6.55 -6.73
N ARG A 81 -4.05 -5.47 -7.48
CA ARG A 81 -4.32 -4.11 -6.99
C ARG A 81 -5.82 -3.92 -6.80
N ILE A 82 -6.21 -3.54 -5.59
CA ILE A 82 -7.57 -3.17 -5.26
C ILE A 82 -7.74 -1.67 -5.46
N TYR A 83 -8.67 -1.30 -6.33
CA TYR A 83 -9.11 0.08 -6.45
C TYR A 83 -10.25 0.30 -5.47
N ILE A 84 -9.95 1.03 -4.40
CA ILE A 84 -10.94 1.67 -3.55
C ILE A 84 -11.42 2.92 -4.30
N GLY A 85 -12.34 2.70 -5.23
CA GLY A 85 -13.08 3.76 -5.89
C GLY A 85 -14.05 4.41 -4.93
N GLN A 86 -14.09 5.74 -4.99
CA GLN A 86 -14.95 6.67 -4.25
C GLN A 86 -16.45 6.43 -4.53
#